data_AF-A0A7S6MLN9-F1
#
_entry.id   AF-A0A7S6MLN9-F1
#
_cell.length_a   1.000
_cell.length_b   1.000
_cell.length_c   1.000
_cell.angle_alpha   90.00
_cell.angle_beta   90.00
_cell.angle_gamma   90.00
#
_symmetry.space_group_name_H-M   'P 1'
#
loop_
_entity.id
_entity.type
_entity.pdbx_description
1 polymer ?
#
loop_
_entity_poly.entity_id
_entity_poly.type
_entity_poly.pdbx_seq_one_letter_code
_entity_poly.pdbx_strand_id
1 'polypeptide(L)'
;MADNFVLGVGSNTVTGVNWSGSYYPTNSPTATDNFLIRIFGDLGGVPDTNPIFSFSVGNAVNRIDSGIDDATWSIDIYNYSAAIPSTTLVAGTTYWLSVVNDTSGFTDDWLWENSNPVGGSAFRLGDGSGWSAHSTELAFQITAVPEPEIYAMLLAGLGLLGFAARRKKSNV
;
A
#
# COMPACT_ATOMS: atom_id res chain seq x y z
N MET A 1 10.88 6.56 2.56
CA MET A 1 10.80 5.62 3.71
C MET A 1 10.05 4.37 3.27
N ALA A 2 10.07 3.33 4.09
CA ALA A 2 9.23 2.15 3.93
C ALA A 2 8.71 1.68 5.30
N ASP A 3 7.61 0.95 5.30
CA ASP A 3 7.05 0.35 6.49
C ASP A 3 6.63 -1.09 6.25
N ASN A 4 6.73 -1.92 7.28
CA ASN A 4 6.44 -3.33 7.19
C ASN A 4 4.92 -3.60 7.21
N PHE A 5 4.50 -4.67 6.55
CA PHE A 5 3.14 -5.18 6.64
C PHE A 5 3.11 -6.69 6.41
N VAL A 6 2.05 -7.32 6.92
CA VAL A 6 1.77 -8.75 6.72
C VAL A 6 0.34 -8.90 6.22
N LEU A 7 0.17 -9.65 5.14
CA LEU A 7 -1.18 -9.98 4.68
C LEU A 7 -1.77 -11.13 5.48
N GLY A 8 -3.06 -11.00 5.83
CA GLY A 8 -3.82 -12.05 6.49
C GLY A 8 -4.05 -13.28 5.61
N VAL A 9 -4.37 -14.42 6.24
CA VAL A 9 -4.69 -15.66 5.51
C VAL A 9 -5.90 -15.43 4.60
N GLY A 10 -5.77 -15.81 3.34
CA GLY A 10 -6.82 -15.61 2.32
C GLY A 10 -6.81 -14.23 1.65
N SER A 11 -5.93 -13.31 2.07
CA SER A 11 -5.65 -12.07 1.36
C SER A 11 -4.25 -12.14 0.80
N ASN A 12 -4.10 -12.50 -0.46
CA ASN A 12 -2.79 -12.71 -1.10
C ASN A 12 -2.60 -11.85 -2.35
N THR A 13 -3.65 -11.19 -2.85
CA THR A 13 -3.53 -10.33 -4.03
C THR A 13 -3.74 -8.88 -3.65
N VAL A 14 -2.68 -8.07 -3.66
CA VAL A 14 -2.75 -6.63 -3.40
C VAL A 14 -3.26 -5.92 -4.65
N THR A 15 -4.24 -5.04 -4.48
CA THR A 15 -4.91 -4.31 -5.57
C THR A 15 -4.95 -2.80 -5.38
N GLY A 16 -4.61 -2.31 -4.19
CA GLY A 16 -4.58 -0.88 -3.93
C GLY A 16 -3.88 -0.51 -2.63
N VAL A 17 -3.54 0.76 -2.51
CA VAL A 17 -2.87 1.33 -1.35
C VAL A 17 -3.53 2.67 -1.03
N ASN A 18 -3.82 2.91 0.25
CA ASN A 18 -4.16 4.22 0.80
C ASN A 18 -3.01 4.67 1.69
N TRP A 19 -2.67 5.95 1.68
CA TRP A 19 -1.61 6.49 2.53
C TRP A 19 -1.84 7.97 2.85
N SER A 20 -1.15 8.46 3.87
CA SER A 20 -1.20 9.87 4.26
C SER A 20 0.19 10.50 4.25
N GLY A 21 0.25 11.78 3.92
CA GLY A 21 1.48 12.55 3.86
C GLY A 21 1.22 14.04 3.75
N SER A 22 2.28 14.82 3.96
CA SER A 22 2.22 16.27 4.07
C SER A 22 3.33 16.92 3.25
N TYR A 23 3.24 18.24 3.08
CA TYR A 23 4.21 19.04 2.33
C TYR A 23 4.91 20.05 3.24
N TYR A 24 6.25 20.06 3.17
CA TYR A 24 7.11 20.89 4.02
C TYR A 24 8.25 21.47 3.19
N PRO A 25 8.72 22.72 3.40
CA PRO A 25 8.48 23.57 4.56
C PRO A 25 7.32 24.57 4.45
N THR A 26 6.77 24.81 3.27
CA THR A 26 5.84 25.93 3.06
C THR A 26 4.36 25.55 3.08
N ASN A 27 4.03 24.28 3.36
CA ASN A 27 2.68 23.74 3.34
C ASN A 27 1.97 24.02 2.00
N SER A 28 2.69 23.87 0.90
CA SER A 28 2.25 24.19 -0.44
C SER A 28 2.36 22.94 -1.32
N PRO A 29 1.31 22.09 -1.38
CA PRO A 29 1.32 20.89 -2.21
C PRO A 29 1.51 21.24 -3.68
N THR A 30 2.17 20.34 -4.42
CA THR A 30 2.31 20.45 -5.86
C THR A 30 0.93 20.48 -6.55
N ALA A 31 0.82 21.15 -7.69
CA ALA A 31 -0.43 21.14 -8.48
C ALA A 31 -0.79 19.73 -8.99
N THR A 32 0.24 18.90 -9.22
CA THR A 32 0.12 17.50 -9.60
C THR A 32 1.16 16.67 -8.86
N ASP A 33 0.76 15.49 -8.40
CA ASP A 33 1.65 14.53 -7.78
C ASP A 33 2.36 13.65 -8.82
N ASN A 34 3.48 13.03 -8.42
CA ASN A 34 4.20 12.05 -9.20
C ASN A 34 4.64 10.89 -8.30
N PHE A 35 3.67 10.06 -7.90
CA PHE A 35 3.91 8.97 -6.96
C PHE A 35 4.48 7.71 -7.62
N LEU A 36 5.37 7.05 -6.87
CA LEU A 36 5.90 5.72 -7.13
C LEU A 36 5.60 4.83 -5.93
N ILE A 37 4.86 3.74 -6.15
CA ILE A 37 4.60 2.71 -5.13
C ILE A 37 5.54 1.53 -5.38
N ARG A 38 6.17 1.05 -4.30
CA ARG A 38 7.09 -0.08 -4.31
C ARG A 38 6.79 -1.02 -3.16
N ILE A 39 6.91 -2.32 -3.42
CA ILE A 39 6.88 -3.36 -2.39
C ILE A 39 8.22 -4.08 -2.43
N PHE A 40 8.79 -4.32 -1.26
CA PHE A 40 10.05 -5.02 -1.06
C PHE A 40 9.82 -6.28 -0.21
N GLY A 41 10.68 -7.28 -0.40
CA GLY A 41 10.81 -8.36 0.57
C GLY A 41 11.50 -7.87 1.85
N ASP A 42 11.37 -8.64 2.93
CA ASP A 42 12.14 -8.43 4.15
C ASP A 42 13.54 -9.03 4.02
N LEU A 43 14.56 -8.27 4.45
CA LEU A 43 15.95 -8.69 4.54
C LEU A 43 16.48 -8.39 5.95
N GLY A 44 16.04 -9.18 6.93
CA GLY A 44 16.56 -9.11 8.30
C GLY A 44 15.98 -7.95 9.11
N GLY A 45 14.68 -7.68 8.94
CA GLY A 45 13.98 -6.61 9.66
C GLY A 45 14.12 -5.22 9.03
N VAL A 46 14.60 -5.16 7.79
CA VAL A 46 14.57 -3.98 6.91
C VAL A 46 14.19 -4.42 5.50
N PRO A 47 13.75 -3.51 4.61
CA PRO A 47 13.47 -3.88 3.24
C PRO A 47 14.72 -4.39 2.50
N ASP A 48 14.53 -5.29 1.53
CA ASP A 48 15.54 -5.57 0.51
C ASP A 48 15.92 -4.29 -0.24
N THR A 49 17.10 -4.26 -0.85
CA THR A 49 17.56 -3.16 -1.69
C THR A 49 16.70 -3.02 -2.95
N ASN A 50 16.30 -4.14 -3.54
CA ASN A 50 15.54 -4.19 -4.79
C ASN A 50 14.05 -4.48 -4.53
N PRO A 51 13.13 -3.70 -5.12
CA PRO A 51 11.70 -3.96 -4.97
C PRO A 51 11.30 -5.21 -5.75
N ILE A 52 10.38 -6.00 -5.18
CA ILE A 52 9.71 -7.12 -5.88
C ILE A 52 8.54 -6.63 -6.73
N PHE A 53 8.05 -5.43 -6.45
CA PHE A 53 7.00 -4.76 -7.20
C PHE A 53 7.28 -3.25 -7.26
N SER A 54 7.05 -2.64 -8.42
CA SER A 54 7.16 -1.19 -8.60
C SER A 54 6.13 -0.73 -9.62
N PHE A 55 5.40 0.34 -9.27
CA PHE A 55 4.38 0.94 -10.12
C PHE A 55 4.41 2.46 -10.02
N SER A 56 4.62 3.11 -11.17
CA SER A 56 4.52 4.57 -11.28
C SER A 56 3.03 4.94 -11.37
N VAL A 57 2.52 5.53 -10.29
CA VAL A 57 1.14 6.01 -10.18
C VAL A 57 1.01 7.37 -10.86
N GLY A 58 2.06 8.20 -10.79
CA GLY A 58 2.00 9.58 -11.25
C GLY A 58 0.98 10.40 -10.45
N ASN A 59 0.18 11.20 -11.16
CA ASN A 59 -0.88 12.02 -10.58
C ASN A 59 -2.22 11.28 -10.44
N ALA A 60 -2.29 9.98 -10.75
CA ALA A 60 -3.53 9.20 -10.67
C ALA A 60 -3.86 8.81 -9.21
N VAL A 61 -3.83 9.80 -8.32
CA VAL A 61 -4.11 9.68 -6.89
C VAL A 61 -5.32 10.52 -6.54
N ASN A 62 -6.19 9.98 -5.68
CA ASN A 62 -7.30 10.75 -5.14
C ASN A 62 -6.82 11.55 -3.92
N ARG A 63 -5.99 12.58 -4.14
CA ARG A 63 -5.49 13.44 -3.07
C ARG A 63 -6.65 14.23 -2.45
N ILE A 64 -6.86 14.05 -1.15
CA ILE A 64 -7.90 14.72 -0.36
C ILE A 64 -7.25 15.33 0.87
N ASP A 65 -7.42 16.63 1.07
CA ASP A 65 -7.10 17.28 2.35
C ASP A 65 -7.93 16.65 3.48
N SER A 66 -7.26 16.19 4.54
CA SER A 66 -7.91 15.57 5.69
C SER A 66 -8.70 16.56 6.55
N GLY A 67 -8.44 17.87 6.43
CA GLY A 67 -8.96 18.90 7.32
C GLY A 67 -8.33 18.86 8.72
N ILE A 68 -7.21 18.15 8.87
CA ILE A 68 -6.43 18.02 10.11
C ILE A 68 -5.00 18.41 9.78
N ASP A 69 -4.36 19.13 10.71
CA ASP A 69 -2.96 19.53 10.58
C ASP A 69 -2.08 18.59 11.42
N ASP A 70 -0.86 18.35 10.96
CA ASP A 70 0.18 17.73 11.77
C ASP A 70 0.45 18.56 13.04
N ALA A 71 0.65 17.87 14.15
CA ALA A 71 0.81 18.48 15.47
C ALA A 71 2.18 19.17 15.65
N THR A 72 3.18 18.82 14.83
CA THR A 72 4.56 19.29 15.00
C THR A 72 4.79 20.62 14.28
N TRP A 73 4.32 20.72 13.04
CA TRP A 73 4.57 21.89 12.18
C TRP A 73 3.31 22.63 11.74
N SER A 74 2.11 22.16 12.13
CA SER A 74 0.84 22.73 11.70
C SER A 74 0.74 22.82 10.17
N ILE A 75 1.08 21.72 9.52
CA ILE A 75 0.99 21.54 8.06
C ILE A 75 -0.19 20.62 7.72
N ASP A 76 -0.80 20.83 6.57
CA ASP A 76 -2.01 20.11 6.18
C ASP A 76 -1.67 18.64 5.90
N ILE A 77 -2.43 17.72 6.50
CA ILE A 77 -2.32 16.29 6.20
C ILE A 77 -3.22 15.96 5.01
N TYR A 78 -2.63 15.33 3.99
CA TYR A 78 -3.36 14.84 2.82
C TYR A 78 -3.47 13.32 2.86
N ASN A 79 -4.64 12.81 2.47
CA ASN A 79 -4.91 11.41 2.23
C ASN A 79 -4.86 11.11 0.73
N TYR A 80 -4.31 9.97 0.38
CA TYR A 80 -4.12 9.52 -0.98
C TYR A 80 -4.64 8.10 -1.14
N SER A 81 -5.13 7.78 -2.32
CA SER A 81 -5.42 6.40 -2.70
C SER A 81 -5.07 6.14 -4.15
N ALA A 82 -4.60 4.93 -4.43
CA ALA A 82 -4.30 4.46 -5.77
C ALA A 82 -4.67 2.97 -5.90
N ALA A 83 -5.32 2.63 -7.00
CA ALA A 83 -5.36 1.26 -7.48
C ALA A 83 -4.01 0.91 -8.12
N ILE A 84 -3.53 -0.30 -7.92
CA ILE A 84 -2.29 -0.79 -8.50
C ILE A 84 -2.55 -2.04 -9.34
N PRO A 85 -1.68 -2.36 -10.33
CA PRO A 85 -1.69 -3.67 -10.96
C PRO A 85 -1.64 -4.77 -9.89
N SER A 86 -2.56 -5.73 -9.99
CA SER A 86 -2.67 -6.81 -9.01
C SER A 86 -1.34 -7.53 -8.85
N THR A 87 -0.86 -7.61 -7.61
CA THR A 87 0.39 -8.32 -7.28
C THR A 87 0.11 -9.36 -6.19
N THR A 88 0.50 -10.60 -6.46
CA THR A 88 0.31 -11.71 -5.53
C THR A 88 1.51 -11.81 -4.59
N LEU A 89 1.23 -11.82 -3.30
CA LEU A 89 2.18 -11.92 -2.19
C LEU A 89 1.81 -13.11 -1.31
N VAL A 90 2.79 -13.70 -0.65
CA VAL A 90 2.58 -14.85 0.23
C VAL A 90 2.00 -14.37 1.56
N ALA A 91 0.79 -14.82 1.91
CA ALA A 91 0.16 -14.48 3.19
C ALA A 91 1.04 -14.92 4.38
N GLY A 92 1.01 -14.15 5.47
CA GLY A 92 1.85 -14.40 6.66
C GLY A 92 3.34 -14.07 6.48
N THR A 93 3.75 -13.58 5.32
CA THR A 93 5.13 -13.11 5.07
C THR A 93 5.21 -11.60 5.28
N THR A 94 6.30 -11.13 5.90
CA THR A 94 6.59 -9.70 6.05
C THR A 94 7.07 -9.13 4.72
N TYR A 95 6.41 -8.05 4.30
CA TYR A 95 6.79 -7.22 3.17
C TYR A 95 6.92 -5.78 3.63
N TRP A 96 7.49 -4.93 2.77
CA TRP A 96 7.68 -3.52 3.07
C TRP A 96 7.09 -2.65 1.97
N LEU A 97 6.20 -1.72 2.34
CA LEU A 97 5.63 -0.73 1.45
C LEU A 97 6.50 0.53 1.46
N SER A 98 6.89 1.02 0.28
CA SER A 98 7.48 2.34 0.11
C SER A 98 6.67 3.12 -0.91
N VAL A 99 6.23 4.32 -0.51
CA VAL A 99 5.60 5.30 -1.39
C VAL A 99 6.49 6.54 -1.37
N VAL A 100 6.76 7.06 -2.55
CA VAL A 100 7.60 8.25 -2.77
C VAL A 100 6.88 9.15 -3.76
N ASN A 101 6.79 10.43 -3.44
CA ASN A 101 6.39 11.46 -4.39
C ASN A 101 7.64 12.14 -4.94
N ASP A 102 7.75 12.29 -6.25
CA ASP A 102 8.81 13.09 -6.85
C ASP A 102 8.43 14.58 -6.80
N THR A 103 8.99 15.28 -5.82
CA THR A 103 8.87 16.73 -5.63
C THR A 103 10.06 17.51 -6.19
N SER A 104 10.88 16.88 -7.06
CA SER A 104 12.03 17.57 -7.65
C SER A 104 11.63 18.83 -8.41
N GLY A 105 12.33 19.93 -8.12
CA GLY A 105 12.03 21.25 -8.71
C GLY A 105 10.90 22.02 -8.05
N PHE A 106 10.27 21.48 -6.99
CA PHE A 106 9.32 22.20 -6.14
C PHE A 106 9.98 22.68 -4.85
N THR A 107 9.34 23.64 -4.17
CA THR A 107 9.82 24.20 -2.90
C THR A 107 9.67 23.21 -1.75
N ASP A 108 8.57 22.44 -1.77
CA ASP A 108 8.21 21.54 -0.68
C ASP A 108 8.52 20.10 -1.03
N ASP A 109 9.12 19.41 -0.07
CA ASP A 109 9.26 17.97 -0.07
C ASP A 109 8.00 17.31 0.47
N TRP A 110 7.67 16.16 -0.11
CA TRP A 110 6.61 15.31 0.40
C TRP A 110 7.14 14.41 1.52
N LEU A 111 6.44 14.40 2.65
CA LEU A 111 6.79 13.62 3.83
C LEU A 111 5.69 12.62 4.14
N TRP A 112 6.08 11.46 4.67
CA TRP A 112 5.14 10.50 5.23
C TRP A 112 4.56 11.02 6.54
N GLU A 113 3.26 10.81 6.74
CA GLU A 113 2.66 10.90 8.06
C GLU A 113 2.89 9.62 8.86
N ASN A 114 3.01 9.77 10.18
CA ASN A 114 3.10 8.65 11.11
C ASN A 114 1.73 8.36 11.74
N SER A 115 1.34 7.08 11.80
CA SER A 115 0.16 6.64 12.54
C SER A 115 0.49 6.29 14.00
N ASN A 116 1.74 5.92 14.29
CA ASN A 116 2.20 5.58 15.64
C ASN A 116 3.69 5.98 15.83
N PRO A 117 4.08 6.50 17.01
CA PRO A 117 5.49 6.73 17.34
C PRO A 117 6.32 5.46 17.50
N VAL A 118 5.70 4.28 17.61
CA VAL A 118 6.37 2.97 17.75
C VAL A 118 5.84 2.01 16.68
N GLY A 119 6.73 1.50 15.84
CA GLY A 119 6.42 0.66 14.68
C GLY A 119 7.67 0.08 14.02
N GLY A 120 7.51 -0.42 12.81
CA GLY A 120 8.51 -1.18 12.06
C GLY A 120 8.89 -0.54 10.73
N SER A 121 9.28 0.74 10.72
CA SER A 121 9.68 1.44 9.49
C SER A 121 11.19 1.43 9.22
N ALA A 122 11.58 1.86 8.01
CA ALA A 122 12.96 2.02 7.58
C ALA A 122 13.10 3.23 6.64
N PHE A 123 14.30 3.81 6.60
CA PHE A 123 14.62 4.88 5.68
C PHE A 123 15.89 4.59 4.89
N ARG A 124 16.04 5.27 3.75
CA ARG A 124 17.23 5.23 2.90
C ARG A 124 17.46 6.61 2.27
N LEU A 125 18.70 6.91 1.90
CA LEU A 125 19.06 8.22 1.34
C LEU A 125 18.82 8.33 -0.18
N GLY A 126 18.75 7.19 -0.87
CA GLY A 126 18.48 7.17 -2.30
C GLY A 126 18.12 5.78 -2.79
N ASP A 127 17.61 5.69 -4.01
CA ASP A 127 17.31 4.41 -4.62
C ASP A 127 18.61 3.58 -4.82
N GLY A 128 18.55 2.30 -4.47
CA GLY A 128 19.70 1.39 -4.50
C GLY A 128 20.65 1.48 -3.30
N SER A 129 20.46 2.43 -2.37
CA SER A 129 21.21 2.43 -1.11
C SER A 129 20.64 1.42 -0.11
N GLY A 130 21.47 0.97 0.84
CA GLY A 130 21.02 0.17 1.96
C GLY A 130 19.99 0.90 2.83
N TRP A 131 19.16 0.12 3.52
CA TRP A 131 18.14 0.61 4.44
C TRP A 131 18.66 0.69 5.87
N SER A 132 18.23 1.71 6.58
CA SER A 132 18.42 1.88 8.02
C SER A 132 17.09 1.71 8.73
N ALA A 133 17.07 0.88 9.76
CA ALA A 133 15.88 0.69 10.59
C ALA A 133 15.48 2.02 11.25
N HIS A 134 14.17 2.20 11.36
CA HIS A 134 13.51 3.29 12.05
C HIS A 134 12.41 2.68 12.95
N SER A 135 11.75 3.49 13.77
CA SER A 135 10.87 2.96 14.81
C SER A 135 9.48 3.57 14.80
N THR A 136 9.07 4.29 13.77
CA THR A 136 7.69 4.79 13.64
C THR A 136 6.85 3.83 12.80
N GLU A 137 5.53 3.94 12.93
CA GLU A 137 4.57 3.36 11.99
C GLU A 137 4.07 4.48 11.06
N LEU A 138 4.13 4.26 9.76
CA LEU A 138 3.64 5.15 8.72
C LEU A 138 2.12 5.01 8.57
N ALA A 139 1.46 6.08 8.14
CA ALA A 139 0.02 6.09 7.95
C ALA A 139 -0.37 5.51 6.58
N PHE A 140 -0.63 4.20 6.51
CA PHE A 140 -1.09 3.53 5.28
C PHE A 140 -2.07 2.38 5.53
N GLN A 141 -2.72 1.94 4.46
CA GLN A 141 -3.55 0.74 4.42
C GLN A 141 -3.37 0.01 3.08
N ILE A 142 -3.22 -1.31 3.15
CA ILE A 142 -3.18 -2.19 1.97
C ILE A 142 -4.57 -2.74 1.69
N THR A 143 -5.03 -2.62 0.44
CA THR A 143 -6.21 -3.33 -0.06
C THR A 143 -5.76 -4.62 -0.72
N ALA A 144 -6.17 -5.75 -0.13
CA ALA A 144 -5.86 -7.08 -0.67
C ALA A 144 -7.12 -7.94 -0.74
N VAL A 145 -7.21 -8.76 -1.79
CA VAL A 145 -8.29 -9.70 -2.06
C VAL A 145 -7.76 -11.13 -2.13
N PRO A 146 -8.62 -12.14 -1.94
CA PRO A 146 -8.30 -13.52 -2.25
C PRO A 146 -7.88 -13.71 -3.70
N GLU A 147 -7.02 -14.71 -3.93
CA GLU A 147 -6.61 -15.13 -5.26
C GLU A 147 -7.83 -15.43 -6.15
N PRO A 148 -7.79 -15.09 -7.45
CA PRO A 148 -8.90 -15.30 -8.38
C PRO A 148 -9.42 -16.75 -8.39
N GLU A 149 -8.54 -17.71 -8.14
CA GLU A 149 -8.85 -19.14 -8.12
C GLU A 149 -9.86 -19.52 -7.02
N ILE A 150 -9.82 -18.86 -5.86
CA ILE A 150 -10.78 -19.11 -4.78
C ILE A 150 -12.21 -18.73 -5.23
N TYR A 151 -12.35 -17.66 -6.00
CA TYR A 151 -13.65 -17.29 -6.57
C TYR A 151 -14.11 -18.28 -7.64
N ALA A 152 -13.19 -18.77 -8.48
CA ALA A 152 -13.51 -19.81 -9.45
C ALA A 152 -13.97 -21.11 -8.76
N MET A 153 -13.30 -21.52 -7.68
CA MET A 153 -13.67 -22.69 -6.88
C MET A 153 -15.00 -22.51 -6.15
N LEU A 154 -15.27 -21.32 -5.60
CA LEU A 154 -16.57 -20.98 -5.01
C LEU A 154 -17.69 -21.11 -6.05
N LEU A 155 -17.51 -20.51 -7.23
CA LEU A 155 -18.49 -20.57 -8.31
C LEU A 155 -18.68 -22.01 -8.82
N ALA A 156 -17.61 -22.77 -8.97
CA ALA A 156 -17.68 -24.17 -9.33
C ALA A 156 -18.46 -24.99 -8.30
N GLY A 157 -18.19 -24.78 -7.00
CA GLY A 157 -18.94 -25.40 -5.90
C GLY A 157 -20.43 -25.05 -5.94
N LEU A 158 -20.77 -23.78 -6.13
CA LEU A 158 -22.16 -23.33 -6.27
C LEU A 158 -22.84 -23.93 -7.51
N GLY A 159 -22.13 -24.04 -8.63
CA GLY A 159 -22.60 -24.67 -9.86
C GLY A 159 -22.94 -26.15 -9.66
N LEU A 160 -22.07 -26.90 -8.98
CA LEU A 160 -22.30 -28.31 -8.65
C LEU A 160 -23.52 -28.49 -7.72
N LEU A 161 -23.67 -27.63 -6.70
CA LEU A 161 -24.82 -27.65 -5.79
C LEU A 161 -26.14 -27.36 -6.52
N GLY A 162 -26.17 -26.34 -7.38
CA GLY A 162 -27.33 -26.01 -8.21
C GLY A 162 -27.73 -27.16 -9.14
N PHE A 163 -26.75 -27.82 -9.76
CA PHE A 163 -26.99 -28.99 -10.60
C PHE A 163 -27.56 -30.18 -9.82
N ALA A 164 -27.02 -30.47 -8.64
CA ALA A 164 -27.50 -31.55 -7.77
C ALA A 164 -28.94 -31.29 -7.27
N ALA A 165 -29.26 -30.06 -6.89
CA ALA A 165 -30.61 -29.66 -6.49
C ALA A 165 -31.63 -29.83 -7.63
N ARG A 166 -31.25 -29.49 -8.88
CA ARG A 166 -32.10 -29.67 -10.05
C ARG A 166 -32.42 -31.15 -10.30
N ARG A 167 -31.45 -32.06 -10.16
CA ARG A 167 -31.65 -33.51 -10.31
C ARG A 167 -32.60 -34.11 -9.27
N LYS A 168 -32.60 -33.60 -8.04
CA LYS A 168 -33.58 -34.03 -7.01
C LYS A 168 -35.01 -33.64 -7.37
N LYS A 169 -35.20 -32.47 -8.00
CA LYS A 169 -36.52 -31.99 -8.42
C LYS A 169 -37.10 -32.75 -9.62
N SER A 170 -36.28 -33.42 -10.42
CA SER A 170 -36.74 -34.24 -11.55
C SER A 170 -37.06 -35.70 -11.18
N ASN A 171 -36.81 -36.10 -9.92
CA ASN A 171 -37.08 -37.46 -9.41
C ASN A 171 -38.27 -37.49 -8.42
N VAL A 172 -39.13 -36.46 -8.45
CA VAL A 172 -40.44 -36.38 -7.75
C VAL A 172 -41.49 -36.12 -8.82
#